data_AF-A0A5B9W4W7-F1
#
_entry.id   AF-A0A5B9W4W7-F1
#
_cell.length_a   1.000
_cell.length_b   1.000
_cell.length_c   1.000
_cell.angle_alpha   90.00
_cell.angle_beta   90.00
_cell.angle_gamma   90.00
#
_symmetry.space_group_name_H-M   'P 1'
#
loop_
_entity.id
_entity.type
_entity.pdbx_description
1 polymer ?
#
loop_
_entity_poly.entity_id
_entity_poly.type
_entity_poly.pdbx_seq_one_letter_code
_entity_poly.pdbx_strand_id
1 'polypeptide(L)' 'MEGRQIGDPARAARAIVEAVESPEPPLHLILGSDSLRRARRKLDRLSGELDRWEPVSLGTDFDATAAS' A
#
# COMPACT_ATOMS: atom_id res chain seq x y z
N MET A 1 -31.22 -10.93 2.82
CA MET A 1 -29.97 -10.80 2.06
C MET A 1 -30.23 -9.89 0.88
N GLU A 2 -29.97 -8.59 1.02
CA GLU A 2 -29.95 -7.66 -0.11
C GLU A 2 -28.59 -6.96 -0.05
N GLY A 3 -27.62 -7.59 -0.70
CA GLY A 3 -26.25 -7.13 -0.76
C GLY A 3 -26.13 -5.93 -1.67
N ARG A 4 -26.56 -4.75 -1.20
CA ARG A 4 -26.15 -3.49 -1.79
C ARG A 4 -24.70 -3.26 -1.35
N GLN A 5 -23.77 -3.93 -2.02
CA GLN A 5 -22.36 -3.52 -1.95
C GLN A 5 -22.32 -2.02 -2.27
N ILE A 6 -21.62 -1.24 -1.45
CA ILE A 6 -21.54 0.23 -1.58
C ILE A 6 -20.90 0.62 -2.93
N GLY A 7 -20.17 -0.30 -3.57
CA GLY A 7 -19.56 -0.12 -4.88
C GLY A 7 -20.51 -0.41 -6.05
N ASP A 8 -20.22 0.25 -7.18
CA ASP A 8 -20.85 -0.01 -8.47
C ASP A 8 -20.03 -1.09 -9.20
N PRO A 9 -20.57 -2.32 -9.40
CA PRO A 9 -19.83 -3.41 -10.04
C PRO A 9 -19.42 -3.11 -11.49
N ALA A 10 -20.20 -2.31 -12.21
CA ALA A 10 -19.87 -1.95 -13.60
C ALA A 10 -18.66 -1.01 -13.63
N ARG A 11 -18.59 -0.05 -12.70
CA ARG A 11 -17.40 0.81 -12.56
C ARG A 11 -16.17 0.02 -12.11
N ALA A 12 -16.35 -0.95 -11.21
CA ALA A 12 -15.26 -1.82 -10.77
C ALA A 12 -14.69 -2.64 -11.93
N ALA A 13 -15.55 -3.25 -12.75
CA ALA A 13 -15.12 -4.00 -13.94
C ALA A 13 -14.36 -3.10 -14.93
N ARG A 14 -14.85 -1.88 -15.19
CA ARG A 14 -14.15 -0.92 -16.05
C ARG A 14 -12.77 -0.56 -15.52
N ALA A 15 -12.63 -0.31 -14.21
CA ALA A 15 -11.35 0.01 -13.59
C ALA A 15 -10.35 -1.15 -13.68
N ILE A 16 -10.83 -2.40 -13.64
CA ILE A 16 -9.97 -3.58 -13.84
C ILE A 16 -9.45 -3.63 -15.28
N VAL A 17 -10.33 -3.45 -16.27
CA VAL A 17 -9.93 -3.43 -17.69
C VAL A 17 -8.88 -2.34 -17.93
N GLU A 18 -9.14 -1.13 -17.45
CA GLU A 18 -8.21 0.00 -17.57
C GLU A 18 -6.84 -0.30 -16.92
N ALA A 19 -6.82 -0.94 -15.75
CA ALA A 19 -5.57 -1.31 -15.09
C ALA A 19 -4.78 -2.37 -15.85
N VAL A 20 -5.45 -3.34 -16.48
CA VAL A 20 -4.81 -4.42 -17.26
C VAL A 20 -4.31 -3.89 -18.61
N GLU A 21 -5.02 -2.95 -19.21
CA GLU A 21 -4.65 -2.32 -20.48
C GLU A 21 -3.62 -1.19 -20.33
N SER A 22 -3.30 -0.78 -19.09
CA SER A 22 -2.27 0.23 -18.80
C SER A 22 -0.89 -0.23 -19.30
N PRO A 23 -0.09 0.65 -19.92
CA PRO A 23 1.30 0.35 -20.26
C PRO A 23 2.15 0.02 -19.03
N GLU A 24 1.74 0.50 -17.85
CA GLU A 24 2.34 0.17 -16.56
C GLU A 24 1.24 -0.31 -15.60
N PRO A 25 0.91 -1.62 -15.62
CA PRO A 25 -0.19 -2.15 -14.81
C PRO A 25 0.17 -2.17 -13.31
N PRO A 26 -0.74 -1.75 -12.42
CA PRO A 26 -0.46 -1.75 -10.98
C PRO A 26 -0.42 -3.18 -10.42
N LEU A 27 0.52 -3.46 -9.51
CA LEU A 27 0.55 -4.72 -8.76
C LEU A 27 -0.68 -4.89 -7.86
N HIS A 28 -1.21 -3.79 -7.32
CA HIS A 28 -2.39 -3.77 -6.45
C HIS A 28 -3.39 -2.71 -6.92
N LEU A 29 -4.57 -3.14 -7.34
CA LEU A 29 -5.67 -2.25 -7.69
C LEU A 29 -6.68 -2.13 -6.53
N ILE A 30 -6.78 -0.94 -5.93
CA ILE A 30 -7.71 -0.68 -4.82
C ILE A 30 -9.00 -0.07 -5.36
N LEU A 31 -10.12 -0.76 -5.17
CA LEU A 31 -11.43 -0.32 -5.64
C LEU A 31 -12.29 0.21 -4.50
N GLY A 32 -12.81 1.42 -4.69
CA GLY A 32 -13.70 2.09 -3.74
C GLY A 32 -12.98 2.96 -2.69
N SER A 33 -13.67 4.02 -2.26
CA SER A 33 -13.10 5.06 -1.40
C SER A 33 -12.80 4.60 0.03
N ASP A 34 -13.61 3.69 0.59
CA ASP A 34 -13.34 3.12 1.92
C ASP A 34 -12.09 2.23 1.91
N SER A 35 -11.97 1.34 0.91
CA SER A 35 -10.80 0.49 0.71
C SER A 35 -9.53 1.33 0.53
N LEU A 36 -9.59 2.38 -0.29
CA LEU A 36 -8.48 3.31 -0.51
C LEU A 36 -8.07 4.02 0.80
N ARG A 37 -9.04 4.51 1.56
CA ARG A 37 -8.79 5.15 2.86
C ARG A 37 -8.17 4.19 3.88
N ARG A 38 -8.60 2.92 3.90
CA ARG A 38 -8.01 1.88 4.77
C ARG A 38 -6.57 1.57 4.37
N ALA A 39 -6.31 1.40 3.07
CA ALA A 39 -4.98 1.15 2.56
C ALA A 39 -4.01 2.28 2.92
N ARG A 40 -4.42 3.54 2.70
CA ARG A 40 -3.62 4.72 3.08
C ARG A 40 -3.30 4.74 4.57
N ARG A 41 -4.29 4.59 5.44
CA ARG A 41 -4.05 4.55 6.90
C ARG A 41 -3.09 3.43 7.32
N LYS A 42 -3.13 2.28 6.64
CA LYS A 42 -2.20 1.18 6.93
C LYS A 42 -0.76 1.57 6.56
N LEU A 43 -0.58 2.19 5.39
CA LEU A 43 0.72 2.69 4.94
C LEU A 43 1.24 3.79 5.87
N ASP A 44 0.40 4.74 6.25
CA ASP A 44 0.77 5.83 7.16
C ASP A 44 1.22 5.29 8.53
N ARG A 45 0.51 4.28 9.05
CA ARG A 45 0.88 3.61 10.29
C ARG A 45 2.24 2.92 10.15
N LEU A 46 2.43 2.16 9.07
CA LEU A 46 3.69 1.46 8.83
C LEU A 46 4.85 2.46 8.70
N SER A 47 4.67 3.54 7.94
CA SER A 47 5.65 4.60 7.80
C SER A 47 6.03 5.19 9.16
N GLY A 48 5.03 5.55 9.98
CA GLY A 48 5.31 6.09 11.31
C GLY A 48 5.96 5.09 12.27
N GLU A 49 5.72 3.79 12.09
CA GLU A 49 6.45 2.74 12.81
C GLU A 49 7.91 2.67 12.34
N LEU A 50 8.18 2.75 11.04
CA LEU A 50 9.54 2.79 10.49
C LEU A 50 10.30 4.03 10.99
N ASP A 51 9.72 5.21 10.89
CA ASP A 51 10.34 6.47 11.33
C ASP A 51 10.70 6.43 12.82
N ARG A 52 9.83 5.84 13.66
CA ARG A 52 10.07 5.70 15.09
C ARG A 52 11.27 4.80 15.40
N TRP A 53 11.49 3.76 14.60
CA TRP A 53 12.50 2.74 14.83
C TRP A 53 13.71 2.88 13.90
N GLU A 54 13.78 3.92 13.08
CA GLU A 54 14.88 4.20 12.16
C GLU A 54 16.24 4.25 12.89
N PRO A 55 16.42 4.96 14.02
CA PRO A 55 17.71 5.00 14.69
C PRO A 55 18.17 3.62 15.20
N VAL A 56 17.23 2.79 15.65
CA VAL A 56 17.52 1.42 16.12
C VAL A 56 17.90 0.54 14.95
N SER A 57 17.20 0.66 13.82
CA SER A 57 17.47 -0.10 12.61
C SER A 57 18.84 0.25 12.04
N LEU A 58 19.15 1.54 11.91
CA LEU A 58 20.47 2.02 11.45
C LEU A 58 21.60 1.67 12.44
N GLY A 59 21.29 1.62 13.74
CA GLY A 59 22.24 1.17 14.76
C GLY A 59 22.64 -0.31 14.67
N THR A 60 22.06 -1.08 13.74
CA THR A 60 22.48 -2.48 13.45
C THR A 60 23.49 -2.58 12.31
N ASP A 61 23.87 -1.47 11.69
CA ASP A 61 24.95 -1.46 10.72
C ASP A 61 26.27 -1.89 11.38
N PHE A 62 27.15 -2.49 10.59
CA PHE A 62 28.49 -2.83 11.08
C PHE A 62 29.25 -1.57 11.47
N ASP A 63 29.84 -1.57 12.67
CA ASP A 63 30.83 -0.56 13.03
C ASP A 63 31.96 -0.60 11.98
N ALA A 64 32.23 0.53 11.33
CA ALA A 64 33.30 0.68 10.36
C ALA A 64 34.73 0.46 10.95
N THR A 65 34.83 -0.01 12.19
CA THR A 65 36.06 -0.27 12.95
C THR A 65 36.27 -1.78 13.18
N ALA A 66 35.86 -2.62 12.24
CA ALA A 66 36.23 -4.05 12.19
C ALA A 66 37.09 -4.40 10.97
N ALA A 67 37.81 -3.42 10.42
CA ALA A 67 38.86 -3.64 9.43
C ALA A 67 40.05 -2.74 9.77
N SER A 68 40.95 -3.25 10.61
CA SER A 68 42.33 -2.77 10.76
C SER A 68 43.23 -4.00 10.74
#